data_AF-A0A916ZQ67-F1
#
_entry.id   AF-A0A916ZQ67-F1
#
_cell.length_a   1.000
_cell.length_b   1.000
_cell.length_c   1.000
_cell.angle_alpha   90.00
_cell.angle_beta   90.00
_cell.angle_gamma   90.00
#
_symmetry.space_group_name_H-M   'P 1'
#
loop_
_entity.id
_entity.type
_entity.pdbx_description
1 polymer ?
#
loop_
_entity_poly.entity_id
_entity_poly.type
_entity_poly.pdbx_seq_one_letter_code
_entity_poly.pdbx_strand_id
1 'polypeptide(L)'
;MLTVLRLLFVIPLGFVAACLAAAGVLIGPFLGPLPAWSDDPLYLIELGTAFAIQAMQVGSVAFLPWLGFVAVTELLGLSSLILHVLAGLGGAFAVLRLAYDSAPPSEGVRNAVLVAGLAFALLYWLLAGHGAGGWRAAFQRDEARRIETAKPEKTEAKT
;
A
#
# COMPACT_ATOMS: atom_id res chain seq x y z
N MET A 1 -10.95 -0.65 19.53
CA MET A 1 -9.57 -1.18 19.61
C MET A 1 -9.01 -1.62 18.25
N LEU A 2 -9.78 -2.36 17.44
CA LEU A 2 -9.35 -2.81 16.10
C LEU A 2 -8.86 -1.68 15.17
N THR A 3 -9.48 -0.50 15.19
CA THR A 3 -9.06 0.65 14.35
C THR A 3 -7.66 1.17 14.69
N VAL A 4 -7.34 1.29 15.97
CA VAL A 4 -6.02 1.79 16.43
C VAL A 4 -4.94 0.78 16.06
N LEU A 5 -5.19 -0.52 16.24
CA LEU A 5 -4.26 -1.56 15.82
C LEU A 5 -4.03 -1.55 14.30
N ARG A 6 -5.08 -1.30 13.50
CA ARG A 6 -4.92 -1.16 12.05
C ARG A 6 -4.04 0.02 11.69
N LEU A 7 -4.30 1.18 12.28
CA LEU A 7 -3.53 2.40 12.03
C LEU A 7 -2.06 2.28 12.47
N LEU A 8 -1.80 1.64 13.62
CA LEU A 8 -0.47 1.55 14.20
C LEU A 8 0.39 0.42 13.61
N PHE A 9 -0.23 -0.69 13.19
CA PHE A 9 0.51 -1.87 12.74
C PHE A 9 0.21 -2.25 11.29
N VAL A 10 -1.06 -2.41 10.92
CA VAL A 10 -1.41 -2.94 9.58
C VAL A 10 -1.06 -1.96 8.47
N ILE A 11 -1.34 -0.67 8.65
CA ILE A 11 -1.03 0.36 7.64
C ILE A 11 0.48 0.50 7.44
N PRO A 12 1.32 0.66 8.49
CA PRO A 12 2.76 0.70 8.32
C PRO A 12 3.34 -0.59 7.75
N LEU A 13 2.87 -1.77 8.19
CA LEU A 13 3.34 -3.05 7.63
C LEU A 13 2.94 -3.22 6.17
N GLY A 14 1.75 -2.78 5.79
CA GLY A 14 1.29 -2.77 4.40
C GLY A 14 2.16 -1.87 3.53
N PHE A 15 2.57 -0.71 4.04
CA PHE A 15 3.52 0.18 3.35
C PHE A 15 4.89 -0.49 3.17
N VAL A 16 5.46 -1.06 4.23
CA VAL A 16 6.75 -1.77 4.15
C VAL A 16 6.69 -2.89 3.12
N ALA A 17 5.66 -3.73 3.16
CA ALA A 17 5.47 -4.80 2.19
C ALA A 17 5.35 -4.29 0.73
N ALA A 18 4.64 -3.18 0.54
CA ALA A 18 4.53 -2.53 -0.77
C ALA A 18 5.88 -1.98 -1.27
N CYS A 19 6.68 -1.37 -0.39
CA CYS A 19 8.05 -0.94 -0.71
C CYS A 19 8.95 -2.11 -1.11
N LEU A 20 8.88 -3.23 -0.37
CA LEU A 20 9.66 -4.43 -0.67
C LEU A 20 9.32 -5.01 -2.05
N ALA A 21 8.04 -5.09 -2.40
CA ALA A 21 7.65 -5.60 -3.71
C ALA A 21 8.02 -4.67 -4.86
N ALA A 22 7.83 -3.36 -4.67
CA ALA A 22 8.28 -2.38 -5.65
C ALA A 22 9.80 -2.45 -5.87
N ALA A 23 10.59 -2.61 -4.80
CA ALA A 23 12.03 -2.81 -4.91
C ALA A 23 12.39 -4.10 -5.67
N GLY A 24 11.65 -5.18 -5.44
CA GLY A 24 11.83 -6.45 -6.17
C GLY A 24 11.55 -6.30 -7.66
N VAL A 25 10.57 -5.48 -8.05
CA VAL A 25 10.33 -5.17 -9.46
C VAL A 25 11.44 -4.29 -10.03
N LEU A 26 11.88 -3.26 -9.28
CA LEU A 26 12.89 -2.31 -9.74
C LEU A 26 14.29 -2.93 -9.91
N ILE A 27 14.63 -3.94 -9.12
CA ILE A 27 15.91 -4.64 -9.26
C ILE A 27 15.91 -5.61 -10.45
N GLY A 28 14.73 -6.07 -10.89
CA GLY A 28 14.56 -7.06 -11.94
C GLY A 28 15.35 -6.82 -13.23
N PRO A 29 15.34 -5.61 -13.84
CA PRO A 29 16.12 -5.31 -15.04
C PRO A 29 17.63 -5.54 -14.91
N PHE A 30 18.16 -5.57 -13.68
CA PHE A 30 19.59 -5.71 -13.39
C PHE A 30 20.01 -7.15 -13.07
N LEU A 31 19.06 -8.08 -12.85
CA LEU A 31 19.36 -9.46 -12.48
C LEU A 31 19.71 -10.38 -13.66
N GLY A 32 19.62 -9.88 -14.90
CA GLY A 32 19.78 -10.71 -16.09
C GLY A 32 18.65 -11.77 -16.23
N PRO A 33 18.81 -12.77 -17.12
CA PRO A 33 17.92 -13.93 -17.13
C PRO A 33 18.04 -14.66 -15.80
N LEU A 34 16.92 -14.92 -15.12
CA LEU A 34 16.86 -15.59 -13.81
C LEU A 34 17.78 -16.82 -13.81
N PRO A 35 18.97 -16.74 -13.17
CA PRO A 35 19.86 -17.89 -13.12
C PRO A 35 19.29 -18.92 -12.13
N ALA A 36 19.76 -20.16 -12.22
CA ALA A 36 19.70 -21.06 -11.07
C ALA A 36 20.30 -20.29 -9.88
N TRP A 37 19.68 -20.38 -8.70
CA TRP A 37 20.15 -19.72 -7.49
C TRP A 37 21.67 -19.83 -7.39
N SER A 38 22.36 -18.70 -7.29
CA SER A 38 23.81 -18.71 -7.15
C SER A 38 24.17 -19.38 -5.83
N ASP A 39 25.02 -20.40 -5.87
CA ASP A 39 25.59 -21.02 -4.68
C ASP A 39 26.68 -20.14 -4.03
N ASP A 40 27.03 -19.01 -4.66
CA ASP A 40 28.00 -18.05 -4.10
C ASP A 40 27.34 -17.20 -3.00
N PRO A 41 27.73 -17.37 -1.72
CA PRO A 41 27.16 -16.62 -0.62
C PRO A 41 27.46 -15.11 -0.71
N LEU A 42 28.57 -14.71 -1.34
CA LEU A 42 28.92 -13.30 -1.47
C LEU A 42 27.95 -12.59 -2.41
N TYR A 43 27.62 -13.22 -3.53
CA TYR A 43 26.61 -12.73 -4.48
C TYR A 43 25.23 -12.58 -3.81
N LEU A 44 24.82 -13.56 -3.00
CA LEU A 44 23.54 -13.49 -2.28
C LEU A 44 23.49 -12.34 -1.26
N ILE A 45 24.61 -12.08 -0.57
CA ILE A 45 24.75 -10.95 0.34
C ILE A 45 24.68 -9.62 -0.41
N GLU A 46 25.38 -9.50 -1.53
CA GLU A 46 25.36 -8.30 -2.37
C GLU A 46 23.95 -8.03 -2.91
N LEU A 47 23.28 -9.05 -3.44
CA LEU A 47 21.91 -8.96 -3.93
C LEU A 47 20.92 -8.57 -2.83
N GLY A 48 21.03 -9.20 -1.65
CA GLY A 48 20.21 -8.86 -0.49
C GLY A 48 20.42 -7.42 -0.02
N THR A 49 21.67 -6.95 -0.04
CA THR A 49 22.03 -5.57 0.30
C THR A 49 21.49 -4.57 -0.71
N ALA A 50 21.65 -4.84 -2.01
CA ALA A 50 21.11 -4.03 -3.09
C ALA A 50 19.58 -3.93 -3.01
N PHE A 51 18.90 -5.05 -2.77
CA PHE A 51 17.45 -5.08 -2.55
C PHE A 51 17.02 -4.25 -1.33
N ALA A 52 17.72 -4.36 -0.20
CA ALA A 52 17.43 -3.58 1.00
C ALA A 52 17.60 -2.08 0.77
N ILE A 53 18.68 -1.66 0.11
CA ILE A 53 18.92 -0.26 -0.28
C ILE A 53 17.81 0.22 -1.21
N GLN A 54 17.44 -0.57 -2.20
CA GLN A 54 16.37 -0.24 -3.14
C GLN A 54 15.02 -0.07 -2.42
N ALA A 55 14.69 -0.93 -1.45
CA ALA A 55 13.49 -0.82 -0.64
C ALA A 55 13.47 0.45 0.22
N MET A 56 14.61 0.80 0.84
CA MET A 56 14.75 2.06 1.59
C MET A 56 14.55 3.28 0.68
N GLN A 57 15.09 3.25 -0.53
CA GLN A 57 14.93 4.33 -1.51
C GLN A 57 13.48 4.48 -1.97
N VAL A 58 12.79 3.37 -2.26
CA VAL A 58 11.35 3.42 -2.60
C VAL A 58 10.57 3.99 -1.41
N GLY A 59 10.85 3.50 -0.20
CA GLY A 59 10.20 3.97 1.02
C GLY A 59 10.39 5.47 1.24
N SER A 60 11.61 5.99 1.12
CA SER A 60 11.89 7.41 1.36
C SER A 60 11.19 8.32 0.35
N VAL A 61 11.16 7.95 -0.93
CA VAL A 61 10.49 8.73 -2.00
C VAL A 61 8.97 8.64 -1.88
N ALA A 62 8.44 7.45 -1.59
CA ALA A 62 7.00 7.21 -1.57
C ALA A 62 6.31 7.64 -0.28
N PHE A 63 7.05 7.81 0.84
CA PHE A 63 6.45 7.99 2.17
C PHE A 63 5.47 9.16 2.27
N LEU A 64 5.89 10.37 1.86
CA LEU A 64 5.02 11.55 1.94
C LEU A 64 3.78 11.47 1.03
N PRO A 65 3.89 11.16 -0.28
CA PRO A 65 2.72 11.04 -1.13
C PRO A 65 1.79 9.90 -0.68
N TRP A 66 2.36 8.77 -0.23
CA TRP A 66 1.59 7.68 0.36
C TRP A 66 0.82 8.14 1.61
N LEU A 67 1.48 8.82 2.55
CA LEU A 67 0.85 9.28 3.79
C LEU A 67 -0.33 10.22 3.49
N GLY A 68 -0.15 11.15 2.55
CA GLY A 68 -1.23 12.03 2.10
C GLY A 68 -2.39 11.26 1.48
N PHE A 69 -2.09 10.28 0.62
CA PHE A 69 -3.10 9.42 0.01
C PHE A 69 -3.87 8.58 1.05
N VAL A 70 -3.18 7.98 2.02
CA VAL A 70 -3.80 7.22 3.12
C VAL A 70 -4.70 8.12 3.96
N ALA A 71 -4.24 9.31 4.33
CA ALA A 71 -5.07 10.24 5.09
C ALA A 71 -6.36 10.58 4.35
N VAL A 72 -6.29 10.90 3.05
CA VAL A 72 -7.46 11.21 2.22
C VAL A 72 -8.40 10.00 2.11
N THR A 73 -7.88 8.83 1.79
CA THR A 73 -8.69 7.62 1.61
C THR A 73 -9.34 7.14 2.91
N GLU A 74 -8.68 7.29 4.05
CA GLU A 74 -9.24 6.95 5.35
C GLU A 74 -10.33 7.94 5.81
N LEU A 75 -10.13 9.24 5.60
CA LEU A 75 -11.12 10.27 5.95
C LEU A 75 -12.38 10.14 5.09
N LEU A 76 -12.20 9.92 3.78
CA LEU A 76 -13.31 9.82 2.83
C LEU A 76 -13.92 8.41 2.77
N GLY A 77 -13.24 7.39 3.29
CA GLY A 77 -13.65 5.99 3.25
C GLY A 77 -13.58 5.39 1.84
N LEU A 78 -12.53 5.72 1.10
CA LEU A 78 -12.33 5.29 -0.27
C LEU A 78 -11.48 4.01 -0.32
N SER A 79 -12.12 2.85 -0.31
CA SER A 79 -11.45 1.53 -0.34
C SER A 79 -11.34 0.92 -1.74
N SER A 80 -11.64 1.68 -2.80
CA SER A 80 -11.66 1.17 -4.18
C SER A 80 -10.28 0.74 -4.67
N LEU A 81 -10.18 -0.48 -5.22
CA LEU A 81 -8.98 -1.01 -5.87
C LEU A 81 -8.50 -0.10 -7.01
N ILE A 82 -9.42 0.34 -7.86
CA ILE A 82 -9.11 1.18 -9.04
C ILE A 82 -8.44 2.49 -8.60
N LEU A 83 -8.95 3.12 -7.53
CA LEU A 83 -8.37 4.34 -6.97
C LEU A 83 -6.90 4.13 -6.55
N HIS A 84 -6.62 3.01 -5.88
CA HIS A 84 -5.26 2.68 -5.41
C HIS A 84 -4.33 2.40 -6.59
N VAL A 85 -4.79 1.64 -7.58
CA VAL A 85 -4.03 1.37 -8.81
C VAL A 85 -3.70 2.65 -9.56
N LEU A 86 -4.68 3.55 -9.73
CA LEU A 86 -4.46 4.84 -10.38
C LEU A 86 -3.49 5.73 -9.60
N ALA A 87 -3.55 5.71 -8.27
CA ALA A 87 -2.60 6.43 -7.42
C ALA A 87 -1.17 5.87 -7.57
N GLY A 88 -1.01 4.55 -7.60
CA GLY A 88 0.28 3.90 -7.83
C GLY A 88 0.88 4.21 -9.21
N LEU A 89 0.07 4.08 -10.27
CA LEU A 89 0.50 4.41 -11.64
C LEU A 89 0.77 5.90 -11.81
N GLY A 90 -0.08 6.76 -11.23
CA GLY A 90 0.12 8.21 -11.22
C GLY A 90 1.40 8.62 -10.50
N GLY A 91 1.69 7.99 -9.35
CA GLY A 91 2.94 8.17 -8.62
C GLY A 91 4.17 7.74 -9.43
N ALA A 92 4.13 6.56 -10.05
CA ALA A 92 5.20 6.10 -10.92
C ALA A 92 5.42 7.02 -12.14
N PHE A 93 4.33 7.50 -12.76
CA PHE A 93 4.41 8.47 -13.85
C PHE A 93 5.01 9.80 -13.38
N ALA A 94 4.62 10.30 -12.21
CA ALA A 94 5.19 11.50 -11.63
C ALA A 94 6.70 11.33 -11.36
N VAL A 95 7.13 10.18 -10.83
CA VAL A 95 8.57 9.87 -10.67
C VAL A 95 9.30 9.91 -12.02
N LEU A 96 8.75 9.28 -13.06
CA LEU A 96 9.36 9.31 -14.39
C LEU A 96 9.51 10.73 -14.92
N ARG A 97 8.50 11.59 -14.72
CA ARG A 97 8.53 12.98 -15.16
C ARG A 97 9.49 13.84 -14.36
N LEU A 98 9.50 13.70 -13.03
CA LEU A 98 10.33 14.55 -12.16
C LEU A 98 11.80 14.15 -12.16
N ALA A 99 12.10 12.85 -12.29
CA ALA A 99 13.47 12.35 -12.22
C ALA A 99 14.17 12.25 -13.58
N TYR A 100 13.43 12.15 -14.69
CA TYR A 100 13.99 11.88 -16.02
C TYR A 100 13.55 12.87 -17.11
N ASP A 101 13.16 14.09 -16.75
CA ASP A 101 12.64 15.09 -17.70
C ASP A 101 13.62 15.40 -18.85
N SER A 102 14.91 15.52 -18.54
CA SER A 102 15.95 15.89 -19.50
C SER A 102 16.56 14.72 -20.27
N ALA A 103 16.44 13.50 -19.74
CA ALA A 103 17.03 12.30 -20.31
C ALA A 103 16.15 11.08 -19.97
N PRO A 104 15.28 10.64 -20.90
CA PRO A 104 14.39 9.52 -20.63
C PRO A 104 15.19 8.23 -20.36
N PRO A 105 14.75 7.41 -19.39
CA PRO A 105 15.45 6.17 -19.10
C PRO A 105 15.22 5.16 -20.23
N SER A 106 16.01 4.09 -20.21
CA SER A 106 15.79 2.93 -21.08
C SER A 106 14.38 2.36 -20.89
N GLU A 107 13.82 1.74 -21.94
CA GLU A 107 12.47 1.18 -21.89
C GLU A 107 12.30 0.13 -20.78
N GLY A 108 13.34 -0.66 -20.49
CA GLY A 108 13.34 -1.62 -19.38
C GLY A 108 13.17 -0.94 -18.02
N VAL A 109 13.90 0.14 -17.75
CA VAL A 109 13.79 0.91 -16.49
C VAL A 109 12.43 1.61 -16.42
N ARG A 110 11.97 2.19 -17.53
CA ARG A 110 10.64 2.84 -17.60
C ARG A 110 9.53 1.87 -17.24
N ASN A 111 9.53 0.68 -17.84
CA ASN A 111 8.56 -0.37 -17.55
C ASN A 111 8.66 -0.86 -16.11
N ALA A 112 9.87 -1.05 -15.59
CA ALA A 112 10.08 -1.44 -14.20
C ALA A 112 9.50 -0.41 -13.21
N VAL A 113 9.65 0.89 -13.47
CA VAL A 113 9.06 1.94 -12.61
C VAL A 113 7.53 1.89 -12.63
N LEU A 114 6.91 1.73 -13.80
CA LEU A 114 5.45 1.61 -13.90
C LEU A 114 4.92 0.35 -13.20
N VAL A 115 5.55 -0.80 -13.44
CA VAL A 115 5.18 -2.07 -12.80
C VAL A 115 5.44 -2.03 -11.30
N ALA A 116 6.49 -1.34 -10.84
CA ALA A 116 6.77 -1.16 -9.41
C ALA A 116 5.69 -0.31 -8.73
N GLY A 117 5.24 0.78 -9.37
CA GLY A 117 4.12 1.58 -8.87
C GLY A 117 2.80 0.78 -8.79
N LEU A 118 2.56 -0.09 -9.79
CA LEU A 118 1.42 -1.00 -9.78
C LEU A 118 1.53 -2.05 -8.66
N ALA A 119 2.68 -2.71 -8.53
CA ALA A 119 2.94 -3.71 -7.50
C ALA A 119 2.81 -3.12 -6.09
N PHE A 120 3.34 -1.90 -5.89
CA PHE A 120 3.18 -1.13 -4.66
C PHE A 120 1.70 -0.93 -4.33
N ALA A 121 0.91 -0.42 -5.28
CA ALA A 121 -0.51 -0.14 -5.07
C ALA A 121 -1.32 -1.41 -4.77
N LEU A 122 -1.08 -2.48 -5.52
CA LEU A 122 -1.81 -3.74 -5.35
C LEU A 122 -1.54 -4.38 -4.00
N LEU A 123 -0.28 -4.49 -3.58
CA LEU A 123 0.05 -5.06 -2.28
C LEU A 123 -0.40 -4.18 -1.12
N TYR A 124 -0.23 -2.86 -1.23
CA TYR A 124 -0.73 -1.95 -0.21
C TYR A 124 -2.26 -2.09 -0.05
N TRP A 125 -3.00 -2.11 -1.16
CA TRP A 125 -4.44 -2.28 -1.14
C TRP A 125 -4.85 -3.62 -0.51
N LEU A 126 -4.19 -4.71 -0.92
CA LEU A 126 -4.47 -6.06 -0.42
C LEU A 126 -4.24 -6.19 1.09
N LEU A 127 -3.18 -5.58 1.62
CA LEU A 127 -2.81 -5.74 3.03
C LEU A 127 -3.49 -4.73 3.96
N ALA A 128 -3.71 -3.50 3.49
CA ALA A 128 -4.16 -2.40 4.34
C ALA A 128 -5.27 -1.54 3.72
N GLY A 129 -5.19 -1.24 2.42
CA GLY A 129 -6.06 -0.27 1.76
C GLY A 129 -7.52 -0.71 1.59
N HIS A 130 -7.81 -2.02 1.49
CA HIS A 130 -9.18 -2.51 1.31
C HIS A 130 -10.12 -2.20 2.49
N GLY A 131 -9.56 -1.90 3.67
CA GLY A 131 -10.31 -1.58 4.89
C GLY A 131 -10.57 -0.09 5.12
N ALA A 132 -10.15 0.80 4.22
CA ALA A 132 -10.21 2.25 4.41
C ALA A 132 -11.63 2.72 4.80
N GLY A 133 -11.73 3.58 5.83
CA GLY A 133 -13.00 4.11 6.32
C GLY A 133 -13.91 3.12 7.08
N GLY A 134 -13.51 1.86 7.25
CA GLY A 134 -14.33 0.83 7.93
C GLY A 134 -14.76 1.18 9.37
N TRP A 135 -14.04 2.09 10.03
CA TRP A 135 -14.40 2.59 11.35
C TRP A 135 -15.74 3.34 11.35
N ARG A 136 -16.08 4.07 10.28
CA ARG A 136 -17.35 4.81 10.16
C ARG A 136 -18.55 3.87 10.17
N ALA A 137 -18.46 2.77 9.42
CA ALA A 137 -19.50 1.75 9.38
C ALA A 137 -19.64 1.04 10.73
N ALA A 138 -18.55 0.81 11.45
CA ALA A 138 -18.59 0.22 12.79
C ALA A 138 -19.30 1.14 13.80
N PHE A 139 -18.97 2.44 13.82
CA PHE A 139 -19.64 3.41 14.70
C PHE A 139 -21.14 3.51 14.43
N GLN A 140 -21.56 3.57 13.16
CA GLN A 140 -22.99 3.64 12.81
C GLN A 140 -23.77 2.39 13.27
N ARG A 141 -23.16 1.20 13.16
CA ARG A 141 -23.77 -0.06 13.64
C ARG A 141 -23.91 -0.08 15.16
N ASP A 142 -22.88 0.37 15.88
CA ASP A 142 -22.90 0.44 17.34
C ASP A 142 -23.97 1.44 17.84
N GLU A 143 -24.10 2.59 17.18
CA GLU A 143 -25.12 3.58 17.51
C GLU A 143 -26.54 3.03 17.27
N ALA A 144 -26.78 2.40 16.11
CA ALA A 144 -28.06 1.76 15.81
C ALA A 144 -28.44 0.69 16.86
N ARG A 145 -27.48 -0.14 17.27
CA ARG A 145 -27.68 -1.16 18.30
C ARG A 145 -28.04 -0.56 19.65
N ARG A 146 -27.39 0.54 20.04
CA ARG A 146 -27.71 1.25 21.30
C ARG A 146 -29.13 1.79 21.28
N ILE A 147 -29.57 2.38 20.17
CA ILE A 147 -30.93 2.90 19.99
C ILE A 147 -31.96 1.76 20.09
N GLU A 148 -31.69 0.61 19.48
CA GLU A 148 -32.56 -0.57 19.54
C GLU A 148 -32.70 -1.08 20.99
N THR A 149 -31.61 -1.20 21.73
CA THR A 149 -31.63 -1.63 23.15
C THR A 149 -32.25 -0.59 24.09
N ALA A 150 -32.22 0.69 23.74
CA ALA A 150 -32.80 1.77 24.53
C ALA A 150 -34.31 1.93 24.28
N LYS A 151 -34.87 1.24 23.29
CA LYS A 151 -36.31 1.26 23.01
C LYS A 151 -36.99 0.51 24.17
N PRO A 152 -37.78 1.20 25.03
CA PRO A 152 -38.45 0.52 26.14
C PRO A 152 -39.34 -0.58 25.55
N GLU A 153 -39.22 -1.77 26.13
CA GLU A 153 -40.12 -2.90 25.85
C GLU A 153 -41.54 -2.36 26.08
N LYS A 154 -42.25 -2.08 24.99
CA LYS A 154 -43.62 -1.58 25.06
C LYS A 154 -44.49 -2.71 25.60
N THR A 155 -44.58 -2.75 26.92
CA THR A 155 -45.78 -3.06 27.69
C THR A 155 -46.63 -4.18 27.08
N GLU A 156 -46.14 -5.43 27.15
CA GLU A 156 -47.05 -6.58 27.22
C GLU A 156 -47.55 -6.73 28.66
N ALA A 157 -48.23 -5.70 29.18
CA ALA A 157 -49.17 -5.87 30.27
C ALA A 157 -50.55 -6.04 29.62
N LYS A 158 -50.75 -7.21 29.00
CA LYS A 158 -52.10 -7.67 28.64
C LYS A 158 -52.70 -8.30 29.89
N THR A 159 -53.79 -7.68 30.33
CA THR A 159 -54.97 -8.23 31.02
C THR A 159 -54.78 -8.86 32.39
#